data_AF-A0A6J4U4J5-F1
#
_entry.id   AF-A0A6J4U4J5-F1
#
_cell.length_a   1.000
_cell.length_b   1.000
_cell.length_c   1.000
_cell.angle_alpha   90.00
_cell.angle_beta   90.00
_cell.angle_gamma   90.00
#
_symmetry.space_group_name_H-M   'P 1'
#
loop_
_entity.id
_entity.type
_entity.pdbx_description
1 polymer ?
#
loop_
_entity_poly.entity_id
_entity_poly.type
_entity_poly.pdbx_seq_one_letter_code
_entity_poly.pdbx_strand_id
1 'polypeptide(L)'
;MRRWGSGARSPHPTDLIAEARATGLTVEVDGDRLVIRGPKEHGELARAILAAKARVLAVLAEEAEAAVAWRVAVMAPQIPTTGTIPFLVARSCQTGPADCLSCGDPMEAGQRYVCRPCAEAAQGVVAADEAARATRRTKGDQL
;
A
#
# COMPACT_ATOMS: atom_id res chain seq x y z
N MET A 1 31.83 13.51 0.85
CA MET A 1 31.30 14.18 -0.36
C MET A 1 31.47 13.26 -1.55
N ARG A 2 30.42 12.56 -2.00
CA ARG A 2 30.49 11.77 -3.24
C ARG A 2 29.97 12.65 -4.37
N ARG A 3 30.88 13.21 -5.17
CA ARG A 3 30.54 13.89 -6.42
C ARG A 3 30.06 12.81 -7.39
N TRP A 4 28.78 12.83 -7.77
CA TRP A 4 28.28 11.92 -8.79
C TRP A 4 28.80 12.41 -10.15
N GLY A 5 29.93 11.82 -10.58
CA GLY A 5 30.53 12.10 -11.88
C GLY A 5 29.60 11.67 -13.00
N SER A 6 29.60 12.45 -14.08
CA SER A 6 28.75 12.37 -15.28
C SER A 6 28.86 11.08 -16.11
N GLY A 7 29.47 10.01 -15.58
CA GLY A 7 29.52 8.67 -16.17
C GLY A 7 29.01 7.55 -15.26
N ALA A 8 28.57 7.86 -14.03
CA ALA A 8 27.96 6.88 -13.14
C ALA A 8 26.49 6.67 -13.54
N ARG A 9 26.07 5.40 -13.69
CA ARG A 9 24.65 5.05 -13.88
C ARG A 9 23.81 5.78 -12.83
N SER A 10 22.74 6.46 -13.27
CA SER A 10 21.78 7.05 -12.34
C SER A 10 21.28 5.98 -11.36
N PRO A 11 21.18 6.28 -10.06
CA PRO A 11 20.73 5.31 -9.07
C PRO A 11 19.36 4.75 -9.39
N HIS A 12 19.10 3.53 -8.93
CA HIS A 12 17.78 2.93 -9.07
C HIS A 12 16.78 3.65 -8.15
N PRO A 13 15.53 3.91 -8.58
CA PRO A 13 14.53 4.59 -7.75
C PRO A 13 14.24 3.88 -6.43
N THR A 14 14.24 2.54 -6.44
CA THR A 14 14.09 1.72 -5.22
C THR A 14 15.21 1.97 -4.23
N ASP A 15 16.46 2.10 -4.70
CA ASP A 15 17.61 2.40 -3.83
C ASP A 15 17.47 3.79 -3.22
N LEU A 16 17.03 4.78 -4.00
CA LEU A 16 16.77 6.14 -3.52
C LEU A 16 15.69 6.18 -2.43
N ILE A 17 14.59 5.44 -2.61
CA ILE A 17 13.51 5.35 -1.62
C ILE A 17 14.01 4.64 -0.35
N ALA A 18 14.75 3.53 -0.50
CA ALA A 18 15.30 2.79 0.64
C ALA A 18 16.30 3.63 1.44
N GLU A 19 17.21 4.35 0.77
CA GLU A 19 18.16 5.26 1.40
C GLU A 19 17.44 6.44 2.08
N ALA A 20 16.40 6.99 1.46
CA ALA A 20 15.59 8.05 2.06
C ALA A 20 14.98 7.58 3.39
N ARG A 21 14.31 6.43 3.38
CA ARG A 21 13.69 5.84 4.59
C ARG A 21 14.75 5.56 5.66
N ALA A 22 15.91 5.02 5.28
CA ALA A 22 17.01 4.73 6.21
C ALA A 22 17.63 5.99 6.85
N THR A 23 17.55 7.13 6.17
CA THR A 23 18.05 8.43 6.66
C THR A 23 16.97 9.27 7.34
N GLY A 24 15.78 8.71 7.60
CA GLY A 24 14.68 9.40 8.26
C GLY A 24 13.94 10.40 7.37
N LEU A 25 14.16 10.35 6.04
CA LEU A 25 13.27 11.00 5.09
C LEU A 25 12.04 10.12 4.87
N THR A 26 10.88 10.76 4.91
CA THR A 26 9.60 10.20 4.45
C THR A 26 9.42 10.57 2.98
N VAL A 27 8.96 9.61 2.17
CA VAL A 27 8.68 9.78 0.75
C VAL A 27 7.28 9.24 0.50
N GLU A 28 6.34 10.15 0.24
CA GLU A 28 4.90 9.88 0.15
C GLU A 28 4.35 10.39 -1.18
N VAL A 29 3.21 9.82 -1.58
CA VAL A 29 2.43 10.28 -2.74
C VAL A 29 1.18 11.00 -2.25
N ASP A 30 0.97 12.23 -2.72
CA ASP A 30 -0.26 13.01 -2.50
C ASP A 30 -0.85 13.34 -3.87
N GLY A 31 -1.81 12.52 -4.33
CA GLY A 31 -2.33 12.58 -5.69
C GLY A 31 -1.23 12.38 -6.74
N ASP A 32 -0.94 13.42 -7.52
CA ASP A 32 0.12 13.44 -8.55
C ASP A 32 1.46 14.03 -8.05
N ARG A 33 1.53 14.31 -6.74
CA ARG A 33 2.66 14.99 -6.10
C ARG A 33 3.49 13.99 -5.31
N LEU A 34 4.80 14.17 -5.41
CA LEU A 34 5.77 13.50 -4.56
C LEU A 34 6.07 14.42 -3.38
N VAL A 35 5.76 13.97 -2.17
CA VAL A 35 5.98 14.70 -0.92
C VAL A 35 7.18 14.08 -0.22
N ILE A 36 8.18 14.89 0.10
CA ILE A 36 9.37 14.46 0.83
C ILE A 36 9.48 15.31 2.10
N ARG A 37 9.49 14.68 3.28
CA ARG A 37 9.68 15.37 4.58
C ARG A 37 10.79 14.71 5.38
N GLY A 38 11.55 15.49 6.14
CA GLY A 38 12.56 14.97 7.06
C GLY A 38 13.72 15.96 7.28
N PRO A 39 14.87 15.48 7.79
CA PRO A 39 16.00 16.33 8.16
C PRO A 39 16.56 17.14 6.98
N LYS A 40 16.80 18.44 7.20
CA LYS A 40 17.31 19.36 6.16
C LYS A 40 18.71 18.99 5.65
N GLU A 41 19.51 18.33 6.48
CA GLU A 41 20.86 17.87 6.14
C GLU A 41 20.89 16.84 5.00
N HIS A 42 19.77 16.15 4.73
CA HIS A 42 19.63 15.21 3.62
C HIS A 42 19.07 15.86 2.33
N GLY A 43 19.17 17.18 2.19
CA GLY A 43 18.63 17.91 1.03
C GLY A 43 19.24 17.55 -0.33
N GLU A 44 20.42 16.92 -0.38
CA GLU A 44 20.98 16.36 -1.62
C GLU A 44 20.22 15.09 -2.06
N LEU A 45 19.94 14.18 -1.13
CA LEU A 45 19.15 12.97 -1.40
C LEU A 45 17.72 13.32 -1.82
N ALA A 46 17.09 14.29 -1.15
CA ALA A 46 15.77 14.79 -1.56
C ALA A 46 15.77 15.33 -3.00
N ARG A 47 16.81 16.08 -3.40
CA ARG A 47 16.96 16.57 -4.79
C ARG A 47 17.19 15.43 -5.78
N ALA A 48 17.96 14.40 -5.42
CA ALA A 48 18.15 13.22 -6.26
C ALA A 48 16.83 12.46 -6.49
N ILE A 49 16.01 12.30 -5.45
CA ILE A 49 14.66 11.72 -5.54
C ILE A 49 13.76 12.56 -6.46
N LEU A 50 13.74 13.88 -6.28
CA LEU A 50 12.96 14.78 -7.13
C LEU A 50 13.41 14.76 -8.59
N ALA A 51 14.71 14.66 -8.85
CA ALA A 51 15.24 14.51 -10.21
C ALA A 51 14.77 13.19 -10.87
N ALA A 52 14.45 12.18 -10.08
CA ALA A 52 13.89 10.90 -10.51
C ALA A 52 12.36 10.79 -10.33
N LYS A 53 11.63 11.91 -10.14
CA LYS A 53 10.20 11.94 -9.73
C LYS A 53 9.33 10.90 -10.42
N ALA A 54 9.30 10.86 -11.75
CA ALA A 54 8.40 9.97 -12.49
C ALA A 54 8.67 8.48 -12.19
N ARG A 55 9.95 8.10 -12.10
CA ARG A 55 10.35 6.72 -11.79
C ARG A 55 10.09 6.38 -10.33
N VAL A 56 10.27 7.33 -9.42
CA VAL A 56 9.95 7.16 -7.99
C VAL A 56 8.45 6.98 -7.79
N LEU A 57 7.62 7.78 -8.47
CA LEU A 57 6.17 7.63 -8.41
C LEU A 57 5.71 6.26 -8.92
N ALA A 58 6.30 5.76 -10.01
CA ALA A 58 5.98 4.42 -10.52
C ALA A 58 6.28 3.34 -9.48
N VAL A 59 7.46 3.38 -8.85
CA VAL A 59 7.83 2.40 -7.81
C VAL A 59 6.90 2.50 -6.59
N LEU A 60 6.53 3.71 -6.14
CA LEU A 60 5.61 3.88 -5.02
C LEU A 60 4.19 3.39 -5.35
N ALA A 61 3.74 3.54 -6.59
CA ALA A 61 2.47 2.99 -7.05
C ALA A 61 2.50 1.46 -7.04
N GLU A 62 3.57 0.84 -7.57
CA GLU A 62 3.77 -0.61 -7.51
C GLU A 62 3.82 -1.14 -6.07
N GLU A 63 4.51 -0.45 -5.15
CA GLU A 63 4.52 -0.80 -3.72
C GLU A 63 3.11 -0.74 -3.11
N ALA A 64 2.31 0.28 -3.45
CA ALA A 64 0.95 0.44 -2.96
C ALA A 64 0.02 -0.66 -3.50
N GLU A 65 0.11 -0.99 -4.79
CA GLU A 65 -0.65 -2.07 -5.41
C GLU A 65 -0.28 -3.42 -4.79
N ALA A 66 1.02 -3.72 -4.64
CA ALA A 66 1.49 -4.93 -3.99
C ALA A 66 0.98 -5.03 -2.54
N ALA A 67 0.95 -3.91 -1.81
CA ALA A 67 0.41 -3.84 -0.45
C ALA A 67 -1.09 -4.21 -0.38
N VAL A 68 -1.89 -3.81 -1.36
CA VAL A 68 -3.31 -4.21 -1.41
C VAL A 68 -3.45 -5.66 -1.86
N ALA A 69 -2.69 -6.08 -2.87
CA ALA A 69 -2.79 -7.41 -3.48
C ALA A 69 -2.55 -8.55 -2.47
N TRP A 70 -1.54 -8.44 -1.61
CA TRP A 70 -1.31 -9.48 -0.60
C TRP A 70 -2.45 -9.54 0.43
N ARG A 71 -3.03 -8.39 0.81
CA ARG A 71 -4.15 -8.33 1.76
C ARG A 71 -5.38 -9.00 1.17
N VAL A 72 -5.69 -8.75 -0.10
CA VAL A 72 -6.76 -9.44 -0.83
C VAL A 72 -6.53 -10.96 -0.79
N ALA A 73 -5.31 -11.42 -1.09
CA ALA A 73 -4.99 -12.84 -1.10
C ALA A 73 -5.21 -13.51 0.28
N VAL A 74 -4.92 -12.81 1.38
CA VAL A 74 -5.12 -13.34 2.75
C VAL A 74 -6.57 -13.22 3.21
N MET A 75 -7.30 -12.19 2.79
CA MET A 75 -8.69 -11.95 3.19
C MET A 75 -9.69 -12.79 2.40
N ALA A 76 -9.45 -13.07 1.12
CA ALA A 76 -10.39 -13.77 0.25
C ALA A 76 -10.87 -15.13 0.80
N PRO A 77 -10.01 -16.00 1.37
CA PRO A 77 -10.45 -17.28 1.95
C PRO A 77 -11.37 -17.15 3.17
N GLN A 78 -11.49 -15.96 3.77
CA GLN A 78 -12.31 -15.72 4.96
C GLN A 78 -13.78 -15.47 4.63
N ILE A 79 -14.11 -15.30 3.35
CA ILE A 79 -15.50 -15.10 2.91
C ILE A 79 -16.24 -16.43 2.90
N PRO A 80 -17.27 -16.61 3.74
CA PRO A 80 -18.00 -17.86 3.76
C PRO A 80 -18.90 -17.97 2.52
N THR A 81 -19.08 -19.19 2.01
CA THR A 81 -19.95 -19.45 0.86
C THR A 81 -21.41 -19.06 1.12
N THR A 82 -21.84 -19.00 2.38
CA THR A 82 -23.18 -18.57 2.81
C THR A 82 -23.10 -17.81 4.14
N GLY A 83 -24.11 -16.99 4.42
CA GLY A 83 -24.19 -16.23 5.66
C GLY A 83 -23.47 -14.88 5.62
N THR A 84 -23.23 -14.32 6.80
CA THR A 84 -22.68 -12.97 7.00
C THR A 84 -21.16 -12.97 6.80
N ILE A 85 -20.64 -11.95 6.11
CA ILE A 85 -19.20 -11.74 5.95
C ILE A 85 -18.61 -11.31 7.30
N PRO A 86 -17.59 -12.02 7.83
CA PRO A 86 -16.95 -11.64 9.09
C PRO A 86 -16.06 -10.41 8.91
N PHE A 87 -15.55 -9.88 10.02
CA PHE A 87 -14.47 -8.90 9.97
C PHE A 87 -13.21 -9.53 9.35
N LEU A 88 -12.70 -8.95 8.26
CA LEU A 88 -11.58 -9.50 7.51
C LEU A 88 -10.23 -9.09 8.11
N VAL A 89 -9.40 -10.07 8.42
CA VAL A 89 -8.11 -9.89 9.11
C VAL A 89 -6.97 -10.22 8.16
N ALA A 90 -6.14 -9.24 7.82
CA ALA A 90 -4.95 -9.47 6.99
C ALA A 90 -3.77 -10.04 7.79
N ARG A 91 -3.68 -9.78 9.09
CA ARG A 91 -2.63 -10.33 9.96
C ARG A 91 -3.14 -10.51 11.38
N SER A 92 -2.90 -11.69 11.96
CA SER A 92 -3.09 -11.89 13.40
C SER A 92 -2.04 -11.08 14.17
N CYS A 93 -2.46 -10.03 14.85
CA CYS A 93 -1.60 -9.13 15.60
C CYS A 93 -2.31 -8.60 16.85
N GLN A 94 -1.54 -8.19 17.85
CA GLN A 94 -2.05 -7.36 18.93
C GLN A 94 -2.15 -5.93 18.41
N THR A 95 -3.28 -5.27 18.65
CA THR A 95 -3.56 -3.93 18.15
C THR A 95 -3.69 -2.94 19.30
N GLY A 96 -2.99 -1.81 19.18
CA GLY A 96 -3.19 -0.66 20.05
C GLY A 96 -4.29 0.27 19.54
N PRO A 97 -4.64 1.32 20.31
CA PRO A 97 -5.68 2.28 19.94
C PRO A 97 -5.42 3.06 18.64
N ALA A 98 -4.18 3.08 18.15
CA ALA A 98 -3.75 3.79 16.94
C ALA A 98 -3.38 2.84 15.77
N ASP A 99 -3.61 1.54 15.94
CA ASP A 99 -3.26 0.53 14.95
C ASP A 99 -4.49 0.04 14.20
N CYS A 100 -4.28 -0.41 12.97
CA CYS A 100 -5.29 -1.02 12.14
C CYS A 100 -5.75 -2.34 12.77
N LEU A 101 -7.06 -2.50 13.00
CA LEU A 101 -7.64 -3.72 13.58
C LEU A 101 -7.48 -4.96 12.69
N SER A 102 -7.15 -4.79 11.40
CA SER A 102 -7.03 -5.88 10.43
C SER A 102 -5.59 -6.35 10.21
N CYS A 103 -4.59 -5.46 10.22
CA CYS A 103 -3.19 -5.82 9.95
C CYS A 103 -2.18 -5.37 11.02
N GLY A 104 -2.59 -4.51 11.95
CA GLY A 104 -1.74 -3.96 13.01
C GLY A 104 -0.82 -2.84 12.56
N ASP A 105 -0.94 -2.36 11.32
CA ASP A 105 -0.15 -1.22 10.85
C ASP A 105 -0.69 0.08 11.46
N PRO A 106 0.16 1.11 11.67
CA PRO A 106 -0.27 2.40 12.16
C PRO A 106 -1.34 3.05 11.26
N MET A 107 -2.27 3.75 11.90
CA MET A 107 -3.39 4.44 11.23
C MET A 107 -3.05 5.90 10.93
N GLU A 108 -3.52 6.38 9.77
CA GLU A 108 -3.46 7.81 9.44
C GLU A 108 -4.51 8.60 10.21
N ALA A 109 -4.28 9.91 10.38
CA ALA A 109 -5.23 10.79 11.05
C ALA A 109 -6.61 10.74 10.37
N GLY A 110 -7.66 10.56 11.19
CA GLY A 110 -9.05 10.47 10.72
C GLY A 110 -9.54 9.06 10.40
N GLN A 111 -8.64 8.07 10.30
CA GLN A 111 -9.03 6.66 10.20
C GLN A 111 -9.43 6.13 11.59
N ARG A 112 -10.49 5.31 11.66
CA ARG A 112 -11.05 4.85 12.95
C ARG A 112 -10.83 3.37 13.26
N TYR A 113 -10.82 2.49 12.25
CA TYR A 113 -10.86 1.04 12.49
C TYR A 113 -9.86 0.24 11.65
N VAL A 114 -9.69 0.60 10.38
CA VAL A 114 -8.77 -0.09 9.47
C VAL A 114 -8.00 0.91 8.62
N CYS A 115 -6.75 0.59 8.30
CA CYS A 115 -5.94 1.43 7.43
C CYS A 115 -6.49 1.37 6.00
N ARG A 116 -6.20 2.40 5.22
CA ARG A 116 -6.67 2.50 3.83
C ARG A 116 -6.36 1.24 2.99
N PRO A 117 -5.16 0.64 3.01
CA PRO A 117 -4.90 -0.60 2.26
C PRO A 117 -5.76 -1.79 2.69
N CYS A 118 -6.08 -1.92 3.99
CA CYS A 118 -6.99 -2.97 4.47
C CYS A 118 -8.44 -2.71 4.06
N ALA A 119 -8.88 -1.44 4.06
CA ALA A 119 -10.21 -1.07 3.58
C ALA A 119 -10.37 -1.37 2.09
N GLU A 120 -9.40 -0.94 1.26
CA GLU A 120 -9.38 -1.19 -0.19
C GLU A 120 -9.36 -2.70 -0.49
N ALA A 121 -8.54 -3.47 0.21
CA ALA A 121 -8.50 -4.93 0.04
C ALA A 121 -9.82 -5.61 0.42
N ALA A 122 -10.44 -5.21 1.54
CA ALA A 122 -11.72 -5.75 1.97
C ALA A 122 -12.83 -5.45 0.95
N GLN A 123 -12.88 -4.23 0.40
CA GLN A 123 -13.80 -3.86 -0.66
C GLN A 123 -13.62 -4.73 -1.91
N GLY A 124 -12.37 -4.94 -2.34
CA GLY A 124 -12.06 -5.79 -3.50
C GLY A 124 -12.51 -7.25 -3.29
N VAL A 125 -12.30 -7.79 -2.09
CA VAL A 125 -12.74 -9.15 -1.74
C VAL A 125 -14.27 -9.29 -1.76
N VAL A 126 -14.99 -8.34 -1.16
CA VAL A 126 -16.46 -8.36 -1.14
C VAL A 126 -17.03 -8.27 -2.55
N ALA A 127 -16.53 -7.34 -3.36
CA ALA A 127 -16.98 -7.16 -4.74
C ALA A 127 -16.76 -8.43 -5.59
N ALA A 128 -15.62 -9.12 -5.39
CA ALA A 128 -15.33 -10.37 -6.08
C ALA A 128 -16.29 -11.50 -5.69
N ASP A 129 -16.63 -11.64 -4.39
CA ASP A 129 -17.59 -12.65 -3.94
C ASP A 129 -19.02 -12.36 -4.44
N GLU A 130 -19.44 -11.09 -4.41
CA GLU A 130 -20.74 -10.67 -4.96
C GLU A 130 -20.86 -11.03 -6.44
N ALA A 131 -19.84 -10.73 -7.25
CA ALA A 131 -19.80 -11.10 -8.66
C ALA A 131 -19.84 -12.63 -8.86
N ALA A 132 -19.14 -13.39 -8.02
CA ALA A 132 -19.15 -14.84 -8.06
C ALA A 132 -20.53 -15.43 -7.70
N ARG A 133 -21.23 -14.86 -6.71
CA ARG A 133 -22.60 -15.24 -6.34
C ARG A 133 -23.60 -14.93 -7.44
N ALA A 134 -23.50 -13.75 -8.05
CA ALA A 134 -24.36 -13.37 -9.17
C ALA A 134 -24.22 -14.37 -10.33
N THR A 135 -22.98 -14.77 -10.64
CA THR A 135 -22.69 -15.78 -11.68
C THR A 135 -23.24 -17.17 -11.33
N ARG A 136 -23.22 -17.57 -10.05
CA ARG A 136 -23.80 -18.86 -9.62
C ARG A 136 -25.32 -18.87 -9.71
N ARG A 137 -25.98 -17.75 -9.37
CA ARG A 137 -27.44 -17.61 -9.44
C ARG A 137 -27.95 -17.77 -10.88
N THR A 138 -27.33 -17.08 -11.83
CA THR A 138 -27.73 -17.15 -13.25
C THR A 138 -27.54 -18.52 -13.87
N LYS A 139 -26.60 -19.33 -13.36
CA LYS A 139 -26.41 -20.73 -13.78
C LYS A 139 -27.39 -21.70 -13.12
N GLY A 140 -27.76 -21.45 -11.86
CA GLY A 140 -28.69 -22.29 -11.10
C GLY A 140 -30.13 -22.24 -11.63
N ASP A 141 -30.54 -21.10 -12.19
CA ASP A 141 -31.89 -20.90 -12.74
C ASP A 141 -32.10 -21.55 -14.14
N GLN A 142 -31.09 -22.21 -14.71
CA GLN A 142 -31.14 -22.83 -16.05
C GLN A 142 -31.29 -24.37 -16.04
N LEU A 143 -31.52 -24.96 -14.87
CA LEU A 143 -31.75 -26.40 -14.68
C LEU A 143 -33.19 -26.66 -14.24
#